data_AF-A0A652ZX10-F1
#
_entry.id   AF-A0A652ZX10-F1
#
_cell.length_a   1.000
_cell.length_b   1.000
_cell.length_c   1.000
_cell.angle_alpha   90.00
_cell.angle_beta   90.00
_cell.angle_gamma   90.00
#
_symmetry.space_group_name_H-M   'P 1'
#
loop_
_entity.id
_entity.type
_entity.pdbx_description
1 polymer ?
#
loop_
_entity_poly.entity_id
_entity_poly.type
_entity_poly.pdbx_seq_one_letter_code
_entity_poly.pdbx_strand_id
1 'polypeptide(L)'
;MAEQQRWTAKRKSEVILQILRQTTTIIDVARQNDLTPSEVQEWVDTFLKAGEQGLKARAPGAVAQTEQEIKELKATIGDLYVENAILRKAKALWGSSEETES
;
A
#
# COMPACT_ATOMS: atom_id res chain seq x y z
N MET A 1 30.82 3.17 -17.48
CA MET A 1 29.40 3.34 -17.13
C MET A 1 29.23 2.74 -15.75
N ALA A 2 29.04 3.57 -14.72
CA ALA A 2 28.90 3.08 -13.35
C ALA A 2 27.67 2.16 -13.28
N GLU A 3 27.88 0.94 -12.82
CA GLU A 3 26.82 -0.03 -12.56
C GLU A 3 25.90 0.57 -11.49
N GLN A 4 24.70 1.01 -11.88
CA GLN A 4 23.71 1.52 -10.93
C GLN A 4 23.31 0.36 -10.02
N GLN A 5 24.00 0.23 -8.91
CA GLN A 5 23.72 -0.73 -7.87
C GLN A 5 22.27 -0.53 -7.42
N ARG A 6 21.40 -1.49 -7.73
CA ARG A 6 19.96 -1.39 -7.42
C ARG A 6 19.75 -1.35 -5.91
N TRP A 7 19.28 -0.22 -5.40
CA TRP A 7 18.91 -0.05 -4.01
C TRP A 7 17.55 -0.70 -3.70
N THR A 8 17.58 -1.89 -3.11
CA THR A 8 16.37 -2.56 -2.62
C THR A 8 15.95 -2.01 -1.26
N ALA A 9 14.66 -2.14 -0.92
CA ALA A 9 14.14 -1.71 0.38
C ALA A 9 14.90 -2.34 1.55
N LYS A 10 15.27 -3.63 1.44
CA LYS A 10 16.05 -4.35 2.45
C LYS A 10 17.46 -3.77 2.63
N ARG A 11 18.16 -3.47 1.54
CA ARG A 11 19.50 -2.88 1.63
C ARG A 11 19.45 -1.46 2.21
N LYS A 12 18.45 -0.66 1.80
CA LYS A 12 18.23 0.68 2.38
C LYS A 12 18.00 0.60 3.89
N SER A 13 17.16 -0.32 4.36
CA SER A 13 16.87 -0.45 5.79
C SER A 13 18.09 -0.89 6.60
N GLU A 14 18.92 -1.81 6.10
CA GLU A 14 20.17 -2.21 6.76
C GLU A 14 21.12 -1.02 6.96
N VAL A 15 21.31 -0.20 5.91
CA VAL A 15 22.14 1.00 5.98
C VAL A 15 21.58 2.04 6.95
N ILE A 16 20.27 2.30 6.89
CA ILE A 16 19.60 3.23 7.82
C ILE A 16 19.76 2.77 9.27
N LEU A 17 19.64 1.46 9.55
CA LEU A 17 19.85 0.92 10.89
C LEU A 17 21.29 1.09 11.38
N GLN A 18 22.29 0.95 10.49
CA GLN A 18 23.68 1.23 10.83
C GLN A 18 23.90 2.71 11.16
N ILE A 19 23.24 3.62 10.43
CA ILE A 19 23.28 5.07 10.72
C ILE A 19 22.66 5.35 12.09
N LEU A 20 21.46 4.81 12.37
CA LEU A 20 20.77 5.01 13.65
C LEU A 20 21.55 4.43 14.85
N ARG A 21 22.29 3.33 14.64
CA ARG A 21 23.21 2.74 15.63
C ARG A 21 24.56 3.46 15.72
N GLN A 22 24.75 4.55 14.98
CA GLN A 22 26.00 5.32 14.91
C GLN A 22 27.20 4.49 14.47
N THR A 23 26.97 3.38 13.75
CA THR A 23 28.04 2.52 13.20
C THR A 23 28.62 3.10 11.92
N THR A 24 27.82 3.90 11.20
CA THR A 24 28.25 4.66 10.02
C THR A 24 27.55 6.02 10.03
N THR A 25 28.11 7.01 9.34
CA THR A 25 27.44 8.31 9.17
C THR A 25 26.78 8.43 7.80
N ILE A 26 25.87 9.40 7.67
CA ILE A 26 25.25 9.76 6.39
C ILE A 26 26.30 10.12 5.34
N ILE A 27 27.35 10.85 5.75
CA ILE A 27 28.44 11.27 4.86
C ILE A 27 29.24 10.06 4.38
N ASP A 28 29.52 9.10 5.26
CA ASP A 28 30.27 7.89 4.91
C ASP A 28 29.48 7.03 3.92
N VAL A 29 28.18 6.84 4.17
CA VAL A 29 27.29 6.09 3.27
C VAL A 29 27.18 6.78 1.91
N ALA A 30 27.03 8.09 1.90
CA ALA A 30 26.96 8.89 0.69
C ALA A 30 28.22 8.70 -0.16
N ARG A 31 29.40 8.86 0.46
CA ARG A 31 30.70 8.71 -0.21
C ARG A 31 30.99 7.29 -0.68
N GLN A 32 30.64 6.27 0.09
CA GLN A 32 30.93 4.86 -0.24
C GLN A 32 30.06 4.32 -1.38
N ASN A 33 28.89 4.93 -1.62
CA ASN A 33 27.92 4.42 -2.58
C ASN A 33 27.59 5.41 -3.70
N ASP A 34 28.42 6.43 -3.91
CA ASP A 34 28.21 7.51 -4.89
C ASP A 34 26.80 8.15 -4.81
N LEU A 35 26.32 8.33 -3.58
CA LEU A 35 25.06 9.03 -3.29
C LEU A 35 25.35 10.43 -2.75
N THR A 36 24.38 11.32 -2.85
CA THR A 36 24.42 12.59 -2.13
C THR A 36 24.01 12.38 -0.67
N PRO A 37 24.56 13.16 0.28
CA PRO A 37 24.10 13.14 1.67
C PRO A 37 22.60 13.41 1.81
N SER A 38 22.02 14.22 0.91
CA SER A 38 20.58 14.53 0.88
C SER A 38 19.73 13.30 0.57
N GLU A 39 20.13 12.45 -0.38
CA GLU A 39 19.39 11.22 -0.70
C GLU A 39 19.38 10.24 0.48
N VAL A 40 20.52 10.11 1.15
CA VAL A 40 20.65 9.24 2.33
C VAL A 40 19.80 9.80 3.49
N GLN A 41 19.82 11.12 3.70
CA GLN A 41 18.95 11.79 4.68
C GLN A 41 17.47 11.54 4.38
N GLU A 42 17.04 11.67 3.12
CA GLU A 42 15.65 11.42 2.71
C GLU A 42 15.20 9.99 3.04
N TRP A 43 16.10 9.00 2.88
CA TRP A 43 15.81 7.62 3.25
C TRP A 43 15.61 7.46 4.75
N VAL A 44 16.45 8.10 5.57
CA VAL A 44 16.32 8.09 7.03
C VAL A 44 15.00 8.74 7.44
N ASP A 45 14.67 9.91 6.89
CA ASP A 45 13.43 10.63 7.20
C ASP A 45 12.19 9.81 6.82
N THR A 46 12.21 9.18 5.65
CA THR A 46 11.13 8.30 5.17
C THR A 46 10.96 7.11 6.11
N PHE A 47 12.06 6.47 6.52
CA PHE A 47 12.04 5.34 7.43
C PHE A 47 11.50 5.72 8.82
N LEU A 48 11.90 6.86 9.37
CA LEU A 48 11.41 7.35 10.65
C LEU A 48 9.92 7.69 10.61
N LYS A 49 9.45 8.38 9.55
CA LYS A 49 8.02 8.66 9.34
C LYS A 49 7.19 7.38 9.23
N ALA A 50 7.65 6.41 8.45
CA ALA A 50 6.97 5.12 8.31
C ALA A 50 6.98 4.33 9.63
N GLY A 51 8.08 4.39 10.39
CA GLY A 51 8.17 3.80 11.72
C GLY A 51 7.17 4.40 12.70
N GLU A 52 7.06 5.73 12.75
CA GLU A 52 6.08 6.44 13.58
C GLU A 52 4.65 6.09 13.19
N GLN A 53 4.34 6.07 11.89
CA GLN A 53 3.03 5.64 11.38
C GLN A 53 2.72 4.20 11.74
N GLY A 54 3.68 3.28 11.62
CA GLY A 54 3.51 1.89 12.00
C GLY A 54 3.22 1.71 13.50
N LEU A 55 3.88 2.51 14.35
CA LEU A 55 3.62 2.53 15.79
C LEU A 55 2.23 3.10 16.11
N LYS A 56 1.77 4.13 15.38
CA LYS A 56 0.41 4.68 15.49
C LYS A 56 -0.65 3.71 15.00
N ALA A 57 -0.43 3.05 13.88
CA ALA A 57 -1.35 2.06 13.30
C ALA A 57 -1.51 0.84 14.23
N ARG A 58 -0.47 0.50 15.00
CA ARG A 58 -0.55 -0.55 16.03
C ARG A 58 -1.38 -0.15 17.26
N ALA A 59 -1.93 1.07 17.31
CA ALA A 59 -2.98 1.39 18.26
C ALA A 59 -4.18 0.44 17.98
N PRO A 60 -4.67 -0.31 18.97
CA PRO A 60 -5.67 -1.37 18.77
C PRO A 60 -6.92 -0.95 17.97
N GLY A 61 -7.27 0.33 17.97
CA GLY A 61 -8.42 0.87 17.24
C GLY A 61 -8.23 1.06 15.74
N ALA A 62 -7.01 1.33 15.25
CA ALA A 62 -6.81 1.72 13.85
C ALA A 62 -6.90 0.52 12.89
N VAL A 63 -6.22 -0.60 13.21
CA VAL A 63 -6.33 -1.84 12.42
C VAL A 63 -7.76 -2.39 12.46
N ALA A 64 -8.39 -2.36 13.63
CA ALA A 64 -9.77 -2.82 13.80
C ALA A 64 -10.76 -1.97 12.99
N GLN A 65 -10.56 -0.65 12.93
CA GLN A 65 -11.37 0.25 12.12
C GLN A 65 -11.21 -0.04 10.62
N THR A 66 -9.98 -0.21 10.14
CA THR A 66 -9.73 -0.57 8.74
C THR A 66 -10.32 -1.93 8.38
N GLU A 67 -10.21 -2.92 9.25
CA GLU A 67 -10.77 -4.25 9.01
C GLU A 67 -12.32 -4.24 9.01
N GLN A 68 -12.92 -3.43 9.88
CA GLN A 68 -14.36 -3.20 9.90
C GLN A 68 -14.85 -2.52 8.63
N GLU A 69 -14.17 -1.47 8.17
CA GLU A 69 -14.49 -0.77 6.92
C GLU A 69 -14.37 -1.71 5.70
N ILE A 70 -13.33 -2.55 5.65
CA ILE A 70 -13.17 -3.57 4.62
C ILE A 70 -14.34 -4.56 4.63
N LYS A 71 -14.82 -4.95 5.81
CA LYS A 71 -15.95 -5.88 5.96
C LYS A 71 -17.25 -5.25 5.46
N GLU A 72 -17.52 -3.99 5.81
CA GLU A 72 -18.72 -3.25 5.40
C GLU A 72 -18.74 -3.02 3.88
N LEU A 73 -17.61 -2.63 3.30
CA LEU A 73 -17.47 -2.47 1.86
C LEU A 73 -17.69 -3.78 1.11
N LYS A 74 -17.13 -4.89 1.60
CA LYS A 74 -17.34 -6.22 1.00
C LYS A 74 -18.80 -6.66 1.07
N ALA A 75 -19.49 -6.42 2.18
CA ALA A 75 -20.92 -6.72 2.31
C ALA A 75 -21.74 -5.93 1.28
N THR A 76 -21.49 -4.63 1.18
CA THR A 76 -22.18 -3.74 0.24
C THR A 76 -21.97 -4.15 -1.21
N ILE A 77 -20.74 -4.53 -1.58
CA ILE A 77 -20.43 -5.05 -2.92
C ILE A 77 -21.20 -6.34 -3.19
N GLY A 78 -21.32 -7.23 -2.19
CA GLY A 78 -22.11 -8.46 -2.29
C GLY A 78 -23.58 -8.20 -2.57
N ASP A 79 -24.19 -7.27 -1.82
CA ASP A 79 -25.59 -6.89 -1.99
C ASP A 79 -25.85 -6.29 -3.38
N LEU A 80 -24.99 -5.36 -3.82
CA LEU A 80 -25.06 -4.75 -5.14
C LEU A 80 -24.88 -5.77 -6.27
N TYR A 81 -24.02 -6.77 -6.07
CA TYR A 81 -23.82 -7.84 -7.05
C TYR A 81 -25.09 -8.68 -7.23
N VAL A 82 -25.75 -9.04 -6.11
CA VAL A 82 -27.02 -9.79 -6.13
C VAL A 82 -28.11 -8.96 -6.80
N GLU A 83 -28.26 -7.69 -6.42
CA GLU A 83 -29.24 -6.78 -7.02
C GLU A 83 -29.02 -6.65 -8.53
N ASN A 84 -27.77 -6.46 -8.96
CA ASN A 84 -27.45 -6.37 -10.39
C ASN A 84 -27.79 -7.66 -11.14
N ALA A 85 -27.52 -8.82 -10.53
CA ALA A 85 -27.86 -10.12 -11.12
C ALA A 85 -29.38 -10.29 -11.29
N ILE A 86 -30.16 -9.89 -10.29
CA ILE A 86 -31.63 -9.90 -10.34
C ILE A 86 -32.13 -8.98 -11.45
N LEU A 87 -31.65 -7.74 -11.49
CA LEU A 87 -32.05 -6.75 -12.50
C LEU A 87 -31.74 -7.21 -13.93
N ARG A 88 -30.56 -7.80 -14.14
CA ARG A 88 -30.18 -8.38 -15.44
C ARG A 88 -31.12 -9.51 -15.84
N LYS A 89 -31.47 -10.39 -14.91
CA LYS A 89 -32.38 -11.52 -15.17
C LYS A 89 -33.81 -11.04 -15.46
N ALA A 90 -34.31 -10.06 -14.70
CA ALA A 90 -35.62 -9.44 -14.93
C ALA A 90 -35.69 -8.79 -16.31
N LYS A 91 -34.66 -8.02 -16.68
CA LYS A 91 -34.56 -7.40 -18.02
C LYS A 91 -34.57 -8.45 -19.13
N ALA A 92 -33.86 -9.56 -18.97
CA ALA A 92 -33.84 -10.63 -19.97
C ALA A 92 -35.23 -11.28 -20.13
N LEU A 93 -35.93 -11.54 -19.02
CA LEU A 93 -37.27 -12.14 -19.04
C LEU A 93 -38.31 -11.21 -19.68
N TRP A 94 -38.28 -9.91 -19.37
CA TRP A 94 -39.20 -8.95 -19.99
C TRP A 94 -38.89 -8.70 -21.47
N GLY A 95 -37.61 -8.66 -21.86
CA GLY A 95 -37.24 -8.57 -23.28
C GLY A 95 -37.65 -9.79 -24.10
N SER A 96 -37.62 -10.99 -23.51
CA SER A 96 -38.10 -12.21 -24.18
C SER A 96 -39.63 -12.32 -24.28
N SER A 97 -40.38 -11.60 -23.44
CA SER A 97 -41.84 -11.62 -23.44
C SER A 97 -42.43 -10.77 -24.57
N GLU A 98 -41.74 -9.72 -25.01
CA GLU A 98 -42.16 -8.84 -26.10
C GLU A 98 -41.98 -9.50 -27.49
N GLU A 99 -41.04 -10.44 -27.63
CA GLU A 99 -40.80 -11.17 -28.89
C GLU A 99 -41.80 -12.31 -29.15
N THR A 100 -42.51 -12.79 -28.11
CA THR A 100 -43.45 -13.92 -28.23
C THR A 100 -44.91 -13.51 -28.49
N GLU A 101 -45.23 -12.21 -28.50
CA GLU A 101 -46.58 -11.67 -28.75
C GLU A 101 -46.76 -10.99 -30.12
N SER A 102 -45.79 -11.11 -31.05
CA SER A 102 -45.90 -10.64 -32.46
C SER A 102 -46.12 -11.76 -33.47
#